data_AF-A0A0Q6NVM9-F1
#
_entry.id   AF-A0A0Q6NVM9-F1
#
_cell.length_a   1.000
_cell.length_b   1.000
_cell.length_c   1.000
_cell.angle_alpha   90.00
_cell.angle_beta   90.00
_cell.angle_gamma   90.00
#
_symmetry.space_group_name_H-M   'P 1'
#
loop_
_entity.id
_entity.type
_entity.pdbx_description
1 polymer ?
#
loop_
_entity_poly.entity_id
_entity_poly.type
_entity_poly.pdbx_seq_one_letter_code
_entity_poly.pdbx_strand_id
1 'polypeptide(L)'
;MGTLYPVAGCKYYIGPAIELPDDDITEATFTGIAWTQVKSWLEAGNLGDAAALITTPVIDRSRDIKQKGTRNAPSRQDNFGVVPSDPGQMAMIAAEQTDYNYPIRCVLNDEPVVRTFAVTISNASPAVVTKVDHGLPVNTAVKFATMGSLPTGLTAGTTYYVKTADDDTFTLSATPGGTAINTSGAGSGTHTATTVPSPSERLFIGLVTAATEAFGGPNNVRQLQCTVEVNTNTVRLPALG
;
A
#
# COMPACT_ATOMS: atom_id res chain seq x y z
N MET A 1 0.23 -9.55 -19.68
CA MET A 1 -0.11 -9.36 -18.25
C MET A 1 -0.92 -10.56 -17.81
N GLY A 2 -0.53 -11.24 -16.73
CA GLY A 2 -1.27 -12.40 -16.24
C GLY A 2 -2.70 -12.00 -15.89
N THR A 3 -3.69 -12.73 -16.41
CA THR A 3 -5.12 -12.51 -16.16
C THR A 3 -5.55 -12.94 -14.76
N LEU A 4 -4.63 -13.55 -14.00
CA LEU A 4 -4.80 -14.02 -12.62
C LEU A 4 -3.51 -13.74 -11.84
N TYR A 5 -3.64 -13.25 -10.62
CA TYR A 5 -2.53 -12.97 -9.72
C TYR A 5 -2.54 -13.99 -8.57
N PRO A 6 -1.49 -14.81 -8.40
CA PRO A 6 -1.41 -15.73 -7.27
C PRO A 6 -1.21 -14.94 -5.98
N VAL A 7 -1.59 -15.50 -4.83
CA VAL A 7 -1.25 -14.90 -3.51
C VAL A 7 0.23 -15.12 -3.16
N ALA A 8 0.89 -16.06 -3.84
CA ALA A 8 2.31 -16.35 -3.64
C ALA A 8 3.17 -15.10 -3.89
N GLY A 9 3.96 -14.71 -2.89
CA GLY A 9 4.80 -13.51 -2.92
C GLY A 9 4.22 -12.31 -2.17
N CYS A 10 2.93 -12.35 -1.80
CA CYS A 10 2.34 -11.36 -0.92
C CYS A 10 2.98 -11.42 0.48
N LYS A 11 3.04 -10.27 1.16
CA LYS A 11 3.66 -10.12 2.48
C LYS A 11 2.71 -9.45 3.46
N TYR A 12 2.81 -9.84 4.72
CA TYR A 12 1.99 -9.33 5.81
C TYR A 12 2.88 -8.63 6.85
N TYR A 13 2.40 -7.50 7.37
CA TYR A 13 3.12 -6.68 8.33
C TYR A 13 2.16 -6.15 9.40
N ILE A 14 2.69 -6.01 10.61
CA ILE A 14 2.05 -5.34 11.75
C ILE A 14 2.92 -4.18 12.22
N GLY A 15 2.33 -3.04 12.54
CA GLY A 15 3.00 -1.92 13.20
C GLY A 15 2.75 -1.88 14.71
N PRO A 16 3.25 -0.85 15.42
CA PRO A 16 3.01 -0.69 16.85
C PRO A 16 1.55 -0.33 17.15
N ALA A 17 1.13 -0.48 18.41
CA ALA A 17 -0.20 -0.06 18.87
C ALA A 17 -0.48 1.40 18.49
N ILE A 18 -1.71 1.67 18.07
CA ILE A 18 -2.18 3.00 17.67
C ILE A 18 -3.59 3.24 18.22
N GLU A 19 -3.87 4.49 18.55
CA GLU A 19 -5.24 4.92 18.85
C GLU A 19 -6.09 4.86 17.58
N LEU A 20 -7.32 4.37 17.71
CA LEU A 20 -8.24 4.29 16.59
C LEU A 20 -8.68 5.72 16.21
N PRO A 21 -8.50 6.15 14.94
CA PRO A 21 -9.01 7.45 14.50
C PRO A 21 -10.53 7.46 14.44
N ASP A 22 -11.14 8.61 14.75
CA ASP A 22 -12.60 8.81 14.65
C ASP A 22 -13.08 8.96 13.18
N ASP A 23 -12.17 9.40 12.30
CA ASP A 23 -12.41 9.59 10.87
C ASP A 23 -11.86 8.43 10.03
N ASP A 24 -12.35 8.33 8.79
CA ASP A 24 -11.82 7.40 7.80
C ASP A 24 -10.31 7.59 7.63
N ILE A 25 -9.58 6.48 7.70
CA ILE A 25 -8.13 6.47 7.54
C ILE A 25 -7.72 6.68 6.10
N THR A 26 -6.55 7.27 5.93
CA THR A 26 -5.92 7.52 4.62
C THR A 26 -4.48 7.02 4.64
N GLU A 27 -3.78 7.08 3.50
CA GLU A 27 -2.35 6.75 3.45
C GLU A 27 -1.53 7.57 4.48
N ALA A 28 -1.94 8.81 4.74
CA ALA A 28 -1.27 9.69 5.69
C ALA A 28 -1.25 9.12 7.12
N THR A 29 -2.28 8.36 7.51
CA THR A 29 -2.38 7.71 8.83
C THR A 29 -1.23 6.73 9.08
N PHE A 30 -0.63 6.18 8.02
CA PHE A 30 0.44 5.18 8.10
C PHE A 30 1.83 5.77 7.91
N THR A 31 1.96 7.10 7.83
CA THR A 31 3.26 7.76 7.70
C THR A 31 4.08 7.60 8.99
N GLY A 32 5.35 7.21 8.87
CA GLY A 32 6.24 7.01 10.01
C GLY A 32 6.04 5.69 10.78
N ILE A 33 5.10 4.84 10.38
CA ILE A 33 4.90 3.52 11.00
C ILE A 33 6.10 2.60 10.72
N ALA A 34 6.68 2.06 11.79
CA ALA A 34 7.70 1.03 11.71
C ALA A 34 7.04 -0.35 11.54
N TRP A 35 7.06 -0.88 10.32
CA TRP A 35 6.42 -2.15 9.95
C TRP A 35 7.29 -3.36 10.30
N THR A 36 6.72 -4.31 11.04
CA THR A 36 7.34 -5.60 11.33
C THR A 36 6.70 -6.68 10.48
N GLN A 37 7.49 -7.38 9.66
CA GLN A 37 6.96 -8.45 8.81
C GLN A 37 6.58 -9.67 9.65
N VAL A 38 5.38 -10.20 9.42
CA VAL A 38 4.95 -11.51 9.93
C VAL A 38 5.29 -12.54 8.85
N LYS A 39 6.24 -13.44 9.15
CA LYS A 39 6.75 -14.38 8.16
C LYS A 39 5.92 -15.65 8.06
N SER A 40 6.20 -16.42 7.01
CA SER A 40 5.59 -17.73 6.74
C SER A 40 4.08 -17.68 6.55
N TRP A 41 3.57 -16.65 5.86
CA TRP A 41 2.14 -16.52 5.57
C TRP A 41 1.69 -17.62 4.58
N LEU A 42 0.75 -18.45 5.02
CA LEU A 42 0.29 -19.65 4.29
C LEU A 42 -1.06 -19.40 3.62
N GLU A 43 -2.00 -18.79 4.35
CA GLU A 43 -3.35 -18.52 3.85
C GLU A 43 -3.74 -17.09 4.20
N ALA A 44 -4.05 -16.32 3.16
CA ALA A 44 -4.47 -14.94 3.28
C ALA A 44 -5.97 -14.84 3.55
N GLY A 45 -6.33 -14.14 4.61
CA GLY A 45 -7.72 -13.82 4.94
C GLY A 45 -8.35 -12.88 3.91
N ASN A 46 -9.67 -12.95 3.80
CA ASN A 46 -10.44 -12.02 3.00
C ASN A 46 -10.31 -10.59 3.53
N LEU A 47 -10.35 -9.61 2.62
CA LEU A 47 -10.29 -8.20 2.97
C LEU A 47 -11.34 -7.40 2.19
N GLY A 48 -12.10 -6.57 2.89
CA GLY A 48 -13.02 -5.59 2.31
C GLY A 48 -14.31 -5.39 3.13
N ASP A 49 -14.86 -4.18 3.09
CA ASP A 49 -16.00 -3.81 3.91
C ASP A 49 -17.34 -4.08 3.22
N ALA A 50 -18.29 -4.62 3.98
CA ALA A 50 -19.69 -4.71 3.59
C ALA A 50 -20.54 -3.81 4.51
N ALA A 51 -21.68 -3.35 4.01
CA ALA A 51 -22.63 -2.60 4.84
C ALA A 51 -23.78 -3.50 5.28
N ALA A 52 -24.23 -3.34 6.52
CA ALA A 52 -25.42 -4.00 7.01
C ALA A 52 -26.65 -3.55 6.20
N LEU A 53 -27.51 -4.49 5.83
CA LEU A 53 -28.78 -4.19 5.17
C LEU A 53 -29.85 -3.96 6.24
N ILE A 54 -30.42 -2.77 6.28
CA ILE A 54 -31.59 -2.46 7.12
C ILE A 54 -32.82 -2.64 6.25
N THR A 55 -33.74 -3.51 6.68
CA THR A 55 -35.02 -3.75 6.00
C THR A 55 -36.14 -3.31 6.91
N THR A 56 -36.89 -2.30 6.49
CA THR A 56 -38.00 -1.74 7.26
C THR A 56 -39.32 -2.02 6.53
N PRO A 57 -40.24 -2.78 7.13
CA PRO A 57 -41.57 -2.97 6.55
C PRO A 57 -42.39 -1.68 6.73
N VAL A 58 -42.87 -1.12 5.62
CA VAL A 58 -43.64 0.11 5.63
C VAL A 58 -45.11 -0.22 5.35
N ILE A 59 -45.92 -0.15 6.41
CA ILE A 59 -47.29 -0.67 6.46
C ILE A 59 -48.23 0.07 5.49
N ASP A 60 -48.07 1.39 5.34
CA ASP A 60 -48.88 2.19 4.41
C ASP A 60 -48.60 1.86 2.94
N ARG A 61 -47.41 1.34 2.64
CA ARG A 61 -46.98 1.03 1.27
C ARG A 61 -47.00 -0.46 0.95
N SER A 62 -47.29 -1.31 1.95
CA SER A 62 -47.20 -2.77 1.85
C SER A 62 -45.90 -3.24 1.17
N ARG A 63 -44.79 -2.58 1.48
CA ARG A 63 -43.47 -2.85 0.89
C ARG A 63 -42.36 -2.72 1.91
N ASP A 64 -41.31 -3.50 1.70
CA ASP A 64 -40.06 -3.37 2.42
C ASP A 64 -39.18 -2.30 1.78
N ILE A 65 -38.73 -1.35 2.59
CA ILE A 65 -37.72 -0.37 2.18
C ILE A 65 -36.35 -0.84 2.67
N LYS A 66 -35.40 -0.89 1.75
CA LYS A 66 -34.01 -1.28 2.01
C LYS A 66 -33.14 -0.05 2.14
N GLN A 67 -32.39 0.04 3.23
CA GLN A 67 -31.42 1.10 3.49
C GLN A 67 -30.06 0.50 3.84
N LYS A 68 -29.00 1.28 3.59
CA LYS A 68 -27.63 0.91 3.93
C LYS A 68 -27.34 1.34 5.36
N GLY A 69 -27.01 0.39 6.22
CA GLY A 69 -26.58 0.61 7.59
C GLY A 69 -25.08 0.85 7.72
N THR A 70 -24.55 0.63 8.93
CA THR A 70 -23.13 0.74 9.23
C THR A 70 -22.29 -0.20 8.38
N ARG A 71 -21.06 0.22 8.07
CA ARG A 71 -20.07 -0.63 7.41
C ARG A 71 -19.33 -1.43 8.49
N ASN A 72 -19.18 -2.72 8.24
CA ASN A 72 -18.35 -3.58 9.06
C ASN A 72 -17.49 -4.43 8.13
N ALA A 73 -16.21 -4.52 8.46
CA ALA A 73 -15.32 -5.48 7.83
C ALA A 73 -15.59 -6.87 8.44
N PRO A 74 -15.50 -7.95 7.66
CA PRO A 74 -15.50 -9.29 8.24
C PRO A 74 -14.22 -9.53 9.06
N SER A 75 -14.30 -10.43 10.04
CA SER A 75 -13.14 -10.94 10.76
C SER A 75 -12.12 -11.49 9.78
N ARG A 76 -10.90 -10.95 9.80
CA ARG A 76 -9.83 -11.39 8.90
C ARG A 76 -9.02 -12.49 9.58
N GLN A 77 -9.07 -13.70 9.01
CA GLN A 77 -8.28 -14.85 9.49
C GLN A 77 -7.07 -15.07 8.60
N ASP A 78 -5.87 -14.98 9.15
CA ASP A 78 -4.61 -15.22 8.47
C ASP A 78 -3.86 -16.38 9.14
N ASN A 79 -3.40 -17.36 8.33
CA ASN A 79 -2.68 -18.52 8.85
C ASN A 79 -1.18 -18.40 8.50
N PHE A 80 -0.33 -18.55 9.51
CA PHE A 80 1.13 -18.50 9.37
C PHE A 80 1.76 -19.81 9.79
N GLY A 81 2.86 -20.24 9.17
CA GLY A 81 3.67 -21.34 9.67
C GLY A 81 4.49 -20.88 10.87
N VAL A 82 4.49 -21.65 11.97
CA VAL A 82 5.15 -21.23 13.22
C VAL A 82 6.66 -21.07 13.01
N VAL A 83 7.16 -19.87 13.31
CA VAL A 83 8.59 -19.53 13.35
C VAL A 83 8.89 -18.87 14.70
N PRO A 84 9.40 -19.61 15.70
CA PRO A 84 9.48 -19.13 17.08
C PRO A 84 10.30 -17.86 17.30
N SER A 85 11.24 -17.56 16.39
CA SER A 85 12.11 -16.38 16.46
C SER A 85 11.66 -15.24 15.56
N ASP A 86 10.49 -15.34 14.91
CA ASP A 86 10.00 -14.27 14.05
C ASP A 86 9.41 -13.12 14.88
N PRO A 87 9.98 -11.89 14.82
CA PRO A 87 9.49 -10.76 15.60
C PRO A 87 8.05 -10.39 15.25
N GLY A 88 7.61 -10.62 14.00
CA GLY A 88 6.24 -10.34 13.57
C GLY A 88 5.22 -11.28 14.21
N GLN A 89 5.52 -12.59 14.26
CA GLN A 89 4.65 -13.54 14.98
C GLN A 89 4.59 -13.24 16.48
N MET A 90 5.73 -12.89 17.10
CA MET A 90 5.74 -12.43 18.49
C MET A 90 4.91 -11.17 18.71
N ALA A 91 4.93 -10.22 17.75
CA ALA A 91 4.10 -9.02 17.81
C ALA A 91 2.61 -9.34 17.70
N MET A 92 2.20 -10.29 16.87
CA MET A 92 0.80 -10.74 16.79
C MET A 92 0.33 -11.40 18.09
N ILE A 93 1.17 -12.26 18.68
CA ILE A 93 0.86 -12.92 19.98
C ILE A 93 0.79 -11.88 21.10
N ALA A 94 1.69 -10.89 21.12
CA ALA A 94 1.65 -9.83 22.11
C ALA A 94 0.44 -8.91 21.94
N ALA A 95 0.07 -8.59 20.69
CA ALA A 95 -1.09 -7.77 20.37
C ALA A 95 -2.41 -8.38 20.86
N GLU A 96 -2.55 -9.71 20.77
CA GLU A 96 -3.73 -10.45 21.26
C GLU A 96 -3.97 -10.27 22.77
N GLN A 97 -2.92 -10.02 23.54
CA GLN A 97 -3.02 -9.82 24.99
C GLN A 97 -3.39 -8.38 25.38
N THR A 98 -3.71 -7.52 24.42
CA THR A 98 -4.01 -6.11 24.64
C THR A 98 -5.35 -5.73 24.01
N ASP A 99 -5.93 -4.65 24.52
CA ASP A 99 -7.14 -4.06 23.96
C ASP A 99 -6.84 -2.95 22.92
N TYR A 100 -5.59 -2.89 22.41
CA TYR A 100 -5.16 -1.85 21.49
C TYR A 100 -5.37 -2.22 20.03
N ASN A 101 -5.59 -1.19 19.20
CA ASN A 101 -5.63 -1.35 17.76
C ASN A 101 -4.22 -1.33 17.18
N TYR A 102 -4.02 -2.10 16.11
CA TYR A 102 -2.75 -2.22 15.41
C TYR A 102 -2.91 -1.92 13.92
N PRO A 103 -2.02 -1.11 13.33
CA PRO A 103 -1.99 -0.93 11.90
C PRO A 103 -1.44 -2.20 11.26
N ILE A 104 -2.13 -2.65 10.21
CA ILE A 104 -1.79 -3.82 9.42
C ILE A 104 -1.56 -3.41 7.98
N ARG A 105 -0.53 -3.99 7.37
CA ARG A 105 -0.18 -3.77 5.97
C ARG A 105 -0.02 -5.10 5.26
N CYS A 106 -0.75 -5.24 4.15
CA CYS A 106 -0.54 -6.32 3.20
C CYS A 106 0.05 -5.76 1.92
N VAL A 107 1.21 -6.27 1.54
CA VAL A 107 1.88 -5.95 0.27
C VAL A 107 1.57 -7.06 -0.71
N LEU A 108 1.05 -6.70 -1.88
CA LEU A 108 0.73 -7.64 -2.95
C LEU A 108 1.95 -7.92 -3.84
N ASN A 109 1.81 -8.85 -4.77
CA ASN A 109 2.90 -9.34 -5.63
C ASN A 109 2.83 -8.79 -7.07
N ASP A 110 2.14 -7.67 -7.27
CA ASP A 110 1.87 -7.05 -8.55
C ASP A 110 2.82 -5.87 -8.86
N GLU A 111 4.03 -5.88 -8.31
CA GLU A 111 5.05 -4.88 -8.59
C GLU A 111 5.35 -4.82 -10.11
N PRO A 112 5.20 -3.65 -10.75
CA PRO A 112 5.45 -3.51 -12.17
C PRO A 112 6.94 -3.73 -12.51
N VAL A 113 7.22 -4.05 -13.77
CA VAL A 113 8.60 -4.18 -14.25
C VAL A 113 9.23 -2.79 -14.32
N VAL A 114 10.49 -2.68 -13.87
CA VAL A 114 11.30 -1.46 -14.00
C VAL A 114 11.40 -1.04 -15.47
N ARG A 115 11.05 0.23 -15.75
CA ARG A 115 11.15 0.85 -17.08
C ARG A 115 12.26 1.88 -17.09
N THR A 116 13.00 1.96 -18.20
CA THR A 116 14.04 2.97 -18.40
C THR A 116 13.85 3.62 -19.77
N PHE A 117 13.87 4.94 -19.82
CA PHE A 117 13.70 5.70 -21.07
C PHE A 117 14.41 7.06 -21.01
N ALA A 118 14.78 7.58 -22.19
CA ALA A 118 15.33 8.93 -22.31
C ALA A 118 14.23 9.99 -22.11
N VAL A 119 14.59 11.11 -21.48
CA VAL A 119 13.69 12.22 -21.19
C VAL A 119 14.35 13.56 -21.52
N THR A 120 13.53 14.57 -21.73
CA THR A 120 13.99 15.97 -21.72
C THR A 120 13.46 16.66 -20.48
N ILE A 121 14.25 17.54 -19.86
CA ILE A 121 13.89 18.22 -18.61
C ILE A 121 14.07 19.73 -18.84
N SER A 122 13.03 20.50 -18.60
CA SER A 122 13.08 21.96 -18.75
C SER A 122 13.92 22.61 -17.64
N ASN A 123 14.54 23.76 -17.93
CA ASN A 123 15.04 24.69 -16.90
C ASN A 123 13.93 25.68 -16.52
N ALA A 124 13.11 25.35 -15.52
CA ALA A 124 11.90 26.10 -15.19
C ALA A 124 11.47 25.93 -13.73
N SER A 125 10.49 26.74 -13.32
CA SER A 125 9.84 26.66 -12.00
C SER A 125 8.32 26.55 -12.18
N PRO A 126 7.71 25.35 -12.16
CA PRO A 126 8.32 24.03 -11.89
C PRO A 126 9.07 23.44 -13.09
N ALA A 127 9.96 22.48 -12.82
CA ALA A 127 10.61 21.67 -13.83
C ALA A 127 9.62 20.66 -14.43
N VAL A 128 9.50 20.66 -15.75
CA VAL A 128 8.70 19.72 -16.52
C VAL A 128 9.63 18.70 -17.18
N VAL A 129 9.31 17.43 -17.02
CA VAL A 129 9.95 16.30 -17.69
C VAL A 129 9.05 15.87 -18.85
N THR A 130 9.60 15.76 -20.04
CA THR A 130 8.85 15.40 -21.25
C THR A 130 9.32 14.04 -21.78
N LYS A 131 8.35 13.14 -21.92
CA LYS A 131 8.42 11.84 -22.59
C LYS A 131 7.02 11.49 -23.09
N VAL A 132 6.86 11.44 -24.41
CA VAL A 132 5.60 11.03 -25.05
C VAL A 132 5.16 9.65 -24.54
N ASP A 133 3.89 9.51 -24.19
CA ASP A 133 3.29 8.28 -23.66
C ASP A 133 4.16 7.64 -22.58
N HIS A 134 4.42 8.39 -21.52
CA HIS A 134 5.22 7.86 -20.41
C HIS A 134 4.40 6.86 -19.58
N GLY A 135 3.09 7.06 -19.48
CA GLY A 135 2.16 6.17 -18.77
C GLY A 135 2.46 6.03 -17.27
N LEU A 136 3.09 7.05 -16.66
CA LEU A 136 3.45 7.03 -15.24
C LEU A 136 2.33 7.69 -14.41
N PRO A 137 1.71 6.96 -13.47
CA PRO A 137 0.75 7.57 -12.56
C PRO A 137 1.44 8.52 -11.57
N VAL A 138 0.66 9.43 -10.98
CA VAL A 138 1.11 10.29 -9.87
C VAL A 138 1.64 9.44 -8.72
N ASN A 139 2.64 9.96 -8.02
CA ASN A 139 3.45 9.34 -6.96
C ASN A 139 4.38 8.21 -7.42
N THR A 140 4.46 7.88 -8.72
CA THR A 140 5.46 6.92 -9.20
C THR A 140 6.86 7.44 -8.90
N ALA A 141 7.68 6.61 -8.25
CA ALA A 141 9.06 6.96 -7.95
C ALA A 141 9.94 6.77 -9.19
N VAL A 142 10.85 7.71 -9.44
CA VAL A 142 11.77 7.72 -10.57
C VAL A 142 13.16 8.18 -10.12
N LYS A 143 14.20 7.64 -10.76
CA LYS A 143 15.59 8.09 -10.60
C LYS A 143 16.10 8.58 -11.93
N PHE A 144 16.94 9.62 -11.88
CA PHE A 144 17.57 10.15 -13.08
C PHE A 144 19.06 9.80 -13.14
N ALA A 145 19.51 9.53 -14.35
CA ALA A 145 20.92 9.43 -14.73
C ALA A 145 21.17 10.28 -15.97
N THR A 146 22.43 10.59 -16.26
CA THR A 146 22.79 11.33 -17.46
C THR A 146 24.21 11.02 -17.91
N MET A 147 24.50 11.24 -19.19
CA MET A 147 25.86 11.20 -19.74
C MET A 147 26.62 12.53 -19.64
N GLY A 148 25.98 13.59 -19.13
CA GLY A 148 26.58 14.91 -18.89
C GLY A 148 26.32 15.40 -17.47
N SER A 149 25.65 16.55 -17.35
CA SER A 149 25.21 17.12 -16.07
C SER A 149 23.69 17.14 -15.99
N LEU A 150 23.09 16.75 -14.87
CA LEU A 150 21.65 16.91 -14.70
C LEU A 150 21.30 18.40 -14.51
N PRO A 151 20.05 18.80 -14.82
CA PRO A 151 19.56 20.12 -14.49
C PRO A 151 19.74 20.44 -13.00
N THR A 152 20.22 21.65 -12.70
CA THR A 152 20.48 22.08 -11.31
C THR A 152 19.18 22.06 -10.51
N GLY A 153 19.18 21.34 -9.38
CA GLY A 153 17.97 21.03 -8.61
C GLY A 153 17.66 19.52 -8.58
N LEU A 154 18.23 18.76 -9.51
CA LEU A 154 18.18 17.30 -9.54
C LEU A 154 19.57 16.70 -9.33
N THR A 155 19.62 15.61 -8.58
CA THR A 155 20.83 14.85 -8.29
C THR A 155 20.70 13.44 -8.84
N ALA A 156 21.73 12.95 -9.54
CA ALA A 156 21.70 11.63 -10.15
C ALA A 156 21.55 10.53 -9.08
N GLY A 157 20.76 9.50 -9.39
CA GLY A 157 20.50 8.38 -8.48
C GLY A 157 19.58 8.70 -7.28
N THR A 158 19.20 9.97 -7.08
CA THR A 158 18.22 10.36 -6.07
C THR A 158 16.82 9.99 -6.53
N THR A 159 16.01 9.44 -5.61
CA THR A 159 14.61 9.11 -5.89
C THR A 159 13.76 10.38 -5.84
N TYR A 160 12.99 10.61 -6.89
CA TYR A 160 11.98 11.65 -7.01
C TYR A 160 10.61 11.03 -7.29
N TYR A 161 9.53 11.76 -7.06
CA TYR A 161 8.16 11.27 -7.24
C TYR A 161 7.42 12.12 -8.27
N VAL A 162 6.71 11.47 -9.18
CA VAL A 162 5.80 12.13 -10.13
C VAL A 162 4.73 12.90 -9.37
N LYS A 163 4.66 14.22 -9.56
CA LYS A 163 3.73 15.10 -8.84
C LYS A 163 2.46 15.39 -9.63
N THR A 164 2.62 15.80 -10.88
CA THR A 164 1.55 15.91 -11.87
C THR A 164 1.96 15.12 -13.10
N ALA A 165 1.01 14.51 -13.77
CA ALA A 165 1.23 13.76 -15.00
C ALA A 165 0.11 14.09 -15.99
N ASP A 166 0.48 14.33 -17.24
CA ASP A 166 -0.38 14.21 -18.41
C ASP A 166 0.09 13.00 -19.24
N ASP A 167 -0.27 12.91 -20.52
CA ASP A 167 0.14 11.76 -21.35
C ASP A 167 1.63 11.81 -21.74
N ASP A 168 2.20 13.01 -21.89
CA ASP A 168 3.51 13.26 -22.50
C ASP A 168 4.50 13.98 -21.57
N THR A 169 4.03 14.53 -20.45
CA THR A 169 4.81 15.33 -19.52
C THR A 169 4.41 15.12 -18.07
N PHE A 170 5.39 15.29 -17.18
CA PHE A 170 5.16 15.23 -15.74
C PHE A 170 6.09 16.17 -14.97
N THR A 171 5.67 16.55 -13.76
CA THR A 171 6.51 17.30 -12.82
C THR A 171 7.00 16.40 -11.69
N LEU A 172 8.03 16.84 -10.96
CA LEU A 172 8.69 16.05 -9.92
C LEU A 172 8.51 16.67 -8.53
N SER A 173 8.61 15.84 -7.50
CA SER A 173 8.64 16.23 -6.09
C SER A 173 9.65 15.36 -5.32
N ALA A 174 10.15 15.86 -4.18
CA ALA A 174 11.13 15.16 -3.35
C ALA A 174 10.51 14.09 -2.44
N THR A 175 9.22 14.22 -2.15
CA THR A 175 8.42 13.28 -1.34
C THR A 175 7.11 12.99 -2.06
N PRO A 176 6.44 11.85 -1.82
CA PRO A 176 5.11 11.58 -2.37
C PRO A 176 4.16 12.75 -2.06
N GLY A 177 3.45 13.24 -3.08
CA GLY A 177 2.55 14.40 -2.93
C GLY A 177 3.22 15.73 -2.55
N GLY A 178 4.55 15.84 -2.53
CA GLY A 178 5.28 17.04 -2.10
C GLY A 178 5.13 18.25 -3.04
N THR A 179 5.93 19.30 -2.81
CA THR A 179 5.99 20.48 -3.69
C THR A 179 6.72 20.15 -4.99
N ALA A 180 6.31 20.81 -6.09
CA ALA A 180 6.98 20.65 -7.37
C ALA A 180 8.44 21.17 -7.30
N ILE A 181 9.37 20.43 -7.87
CA ILE A 181 10.79 20.78 -7.93
C ILE A 181 11.01 21.79 -9.05
N ASN A 182 11.82 22.81 -8.76
CA ASN A 182 12.31 23.78 -9.72
C ASN A 182 13.71 23.39 -10.20
N THR A 183 14.04 23.77 -11.43
CA THR A 183 15.41 23.69 -11.96
C THR A 183 15.93 25.10 -12.26
N SER A 184 17.24 25.30 -12.11
CA SER A 184 17.91 26.61 -12.30
C SER A 184 19.08 26.59 -13.29
N GLY A 185 19.41 25.42 -13.84
CA GLY A 185 20.37 25.24 -14.91
C GLY A 185 19.93 24.07 -15.79
N ALA A 186 20.14 24.16 -17.11
CA ALA A 186 19.58 23.22 -18.08
C ALA A 186 20.23 21.82 -18.08
N GLY A 187 21.40 21.65 -17.45
CA GLY A 187 22.16 20.41 -17.60
C GLY A 187 22.71 20.22 -19.02
N SER A 188 23.23 19.03 -19.30
CA SER A 188 23.81 18.64 -20.59
C SER A 188 23.76 17.13 -20.80
N GLY A 189 23.83 16.71 -22.06
CA GLY A 189 23.78 15.30 -22.44
C GLY A 189 22.37 14.72 -22.39
N THR A 190 22.25 13.43 -22.68
CA THR A 190 20.97 12.73 -22.60
C THR A 190 20.65 12.42 -21.13
N HIS A 191 19.45 12.76 -20.69
CA HIS A 191 18.93 12.36 -19.38
C HIS A 191 18.07 11.12 -19.54
N THR A 192 18.24 10.19 -18.61
CA THR A 192 17.52 8.92 -18.57
C THR A 192 16.75 8.83 -17.26
N ALA A 193 15.47 8.54 -17.34
CA ALA A 193 14.63 8.22 -16.20
C ALA A 193 14.50 6.69 -16.06
N THR A 194 14.64 6.20 -14.84
CA THR A 194 14.38 4.80 -14.48
C THR A 194 13.30 4.77 -13.40
N THR A 195 12.23 4.01 -13.62
CA THR A 195 11.15 3.86 -12.63
C THR A 195 11.63 3.02 -11.46
N VAL A 196 11.17 3.37 -10.26
CA VAL A 196 11.35 2.60 -9.03
C VAL A 196 9.96 2.12 -8.65
N PRO A 197 9.53 0.96 -9.16
CA PRO A 197 8.16 0.50 -8.98
C PRO A 197 7.86 0.19 -7.51
N SER A 198 6.58 0.20 -7.17
CA SER A 198 6.06 -0.27 -5.89
C SER A 198 4.85 -1.16 -6.12
N PRO A 199 4.72 -2.28 -5.41
CA PRO A 199 3.54 -3.14 -5.47
C PRO A 199 2.29 -2.45 -4.91
N SER A 200 1.12 -3.01 -5.19
CA SER A 200 -0.12 -2.60 -4.52
C SER A 200 -0.05 -2.91 -3.03
N GLU A 201 -0.63 -2.02 -2.21
CA GLU A 201 -0.74 -2.22 -0.77
C GLU A 201 -2.19 -2.14 -0.30
N ARG A 202 -2.47 -2.84 0.80
CA ARG A 202 -3.73 -2.73 1.55
C ARG A 202 -3.38 -2.39 2.99
N LEU A 203 -3.86 -1.24 3.45
CA LEU A 203 -3.59 -0.74 4.79
C LEU A 203 -4.92 -0.62 5.55
N PHE A 204 -4.93 -1.07 6.79
CA PHE A 204 -6.10 -1.00 7.67
C PHE A 204 -5.64 -1.06 9.13
N ILE A 205 -6.52 -0.71 10.07
CA ILE A 205 -6.28 -0.81 11.49
C ILE A 205 -7.29 -1.79 12.08
N GLY A 206 -6.84 -2.66 12.98
CA GLY A 206 -7.70 -3.65 13.62
C GLY A 206 -7.17 -4.17 14.95
N LEU A 207 -8.04 -4.88 15.66
CA LEU A 207 -7.73 -5.58 16.91
C LEU A 207 -7.31 -7.01 16.59
N VAL A 208 -6.22 -7.49 17.19
CA VAL A 208 -5.88 -8.91 17.14
C VAL A 208 -6.69 -9.62 18.22
N THR A 209 -7.68 -10.43 17.83
CA THR A 209 -8.59 -11.10 18.78
C THR A 209 -8.25 -12.56 19.02
N ALA A 210 -7.37 -13.13 18.19
CA ALA A 210 -6.81 -14.46 18.40
C ALA A 210 -5.42 -14.55 17.78
N ALA A 211 -4.51 -15.24 18.46
CA ALA A 211 -3.19 -15.65 17.97
C ALA A 211 -2.88 -17.03 18.54
N THR A 212 -3.57 -18.06 18.04
CA THR A 212 -3.55 -19.42 18.61
C THR A 212 -2.75 -20.39 17.75
N GLU A 213 -2.10 -21.36 18.38
CA GLU A 213 -1.47 -22.46 17.64
C GLU A 213 -2.54 -23.41 17.10
N ALA A 214 -2.45 -23.73 15.81
CA ALA A 214 -3.25 -24.74 15.17
C ALA A 214 -2.37 -25.88 14.65
N PHE A 215 -2.88 -27.09 14.84
CA PHE A 215 -2.26 -28.32 14.39
C PHE A 215 -3.15 -28.90 13.30
N GLY A 216 -2.62 -28.94 12.07
CA GLY A 216 -3.33 -29.51 10.92
C GLY A 216 -3.23 -31.03 10.86
N GLY A 217 -3.50 -31.59 9.68
CA GLY A 217 -3.33 -33.02 9.42
C GLY A 217 -1.85 -33.46 9.34
N PRO A 218 -1.59 -34.76 9.12
CA PRO A 218 -0.23 -35.33 9.12
C PRO A 218 0.76 -34.67 8.15
N ASN A 219 0.27 -33.98 7.11
CA ASN A 219 1.09 -33.33 6.08
C ASN A 219 1.02 -31.80 6.14
N ASN A 220 0.57 -31.23 7.26
CA ASN A 220 0.52 -29.79 7.49
C ASN A 220 1.70 -29.36 8.38
N VAL A 221 2.24 -28.18 8.13
CA VAL A 221 3.14 -27.52 9.08
C VAL A 221 2.35 -27.06 10.31
N ARG A 222 3.02 -26.88 11.46
CA ARG A 222 2.40 -26.20 12.61
C ARG A 222 2.06 -24.77 12.23
N GLN A 223 0.87 -24.32 12.60
CA GLN A 223 0.37 -23.00 12.23
C GLN A 223 0.13 -22.12 13.44
N LEU A 224 0.29 -20.82 13.24
CA LEU A 224 -0.24 -19.76 14.09
C LEU A 224 -1.42 -19.14 13.33
N GLN A 225 -2.62 -19.28 13.87
CA GLN A 225 -3.84 -18.68 13.34
C GLN A 225 -4.07 -17.35 14.02
N CYS A 226 -4.03 -16.28 13.23
CA CYS A 226 -4.28 -14.94 13.72
C CYS A 226 -5.65 -14.46 13.21
N THR A 227 -6.48 -13.95 14.10
CA THR A 227 -7.73 -13.26 13.73
C THR A 227 -7.58 -11.78 14.02
N VAL A 228 -7.84 -10.95 13.02
CA VAL A 228 -7.86 -9.49 13.12
C VAL A 228 -9.26 -8.98 12.82
N GLU A 229 -9.86 -8.30 13.79
CA GLU A 229 -11.11 -7.57 13.61
C GLU A 229 -10.78 -6.17 13.09
N VAL A 230 -11.13 -5.90 11.83
CA VAL A 230 -10.80 -4.63 11.17
C VAL A 230 -11.81 -3.57 11.58
N ASN A 231 -11.34 -2.49 12.20
CA ASN A 231 -12.17 -1.44 12.78
C ASN A 231 -12.21 -0.16 11.93
N THR A 232 -11.50 -0.13 10.79
CA THR A 232 -11.45 1.01 9.89
C THR A 232 -11.79 0.63 8.46
N ASN A 233 -12.02 1.63 7.61
CA ASN A 233 -11.99 1.40 6.16
C ASN A 233 -10.63 0.81 5.72
N THR A 234 -10.63 0.08 4.60
CA THR A 234 -9.37 -0.38 3.98
C THR A 234 -8.84 0.66 2.98
N VAL A 235 -7.65 1.19 3.21
CA VAL A 235 -6.92 2.01 2.24
C VAL A 235 -6.29 1.10 1.19
N ARG A 236 -6.57 1.37 -0.08
CA ARG A 236 -6.05 0.60 -1.22
C ARG A 236 -5.09 1.46 -2.02
N LEU A 237 -3.82 1.13 -1.96
CA LEU A 237 -2.80 1.76 -2.78
C LEU A 237 -2.61 0.92 -4.05
N PRO A 238 -2.67 1.52 -5.24
CA PRO A 238 -2.37 0.82 -6.48
C PRO A 238 -0.86 0.60 -6.59
N ALA A 239 -0.47 -0.40 -7.36
CA ALA A 239 0.90 -0.53 -7.81
C ALA A 239 1.30 0.68 -8.69
N LEU A 240 2.54 1.14 -8.56
CA LEU A 240 3.10 2.29 -9.29
C LEU A 240 4.36 1.83 -10.03
N GLY A 241 4.60 2.27 -11.27
CA GLY A 241 5.80 1.87 -12.03
C GLY A 241 5.79 2.16 -13.52
#